data_AF-A0AAP0P791-F1
#
_entry.id   AF-A0AAP0P791-F1
#
_cell.length_a   1.000
_cell.length_b   1.000
_cell.length_c   1.000
_cell.angle_alpha   90.00
_cell.angle_beta   90.00
_cell.angle_gamma   90.00
#
_symmetry.space_group_name_H-M   'P 1'
#
loop_
_entity.id
_entity.type
_entity.pdbx_description
1 polymer ?
#
loop_
_entity_poly.entity_id
_entity_poly.type
_entity_poly.pdbx_seq_one_letter_code
_entity_poly.pdbx_strand_id
1 'polypeptide(L)'
;MERGSLSNNLDNVGNKLNISEEYTEVICRSKSFTDLRSKAHHVQLRSTAIVSSSSSTIPSYTNILTGYLLEPEQHIITDMTKTSLLHHLIIEYFDGSFEASKLCGFLLQNIHETRVNYSAIQRVIRLTKRVVVVNNSNNSFDDHDNIIPSYSTYHFSKHQLAYNIFMELLSFIELSNPWASTNPILNFTLIRYKYKSMLNRLTVARDKMEKMVKFMRLMRFYDVSMRRVHKQLDAAAKGVYILYRDLDTIERLTRRLHDEVEHQKAIAALCVKNKEVIILKEVAREFKMHESCFLKQIGELEEHIYLCFLTINRSRRACYTINSI
;
A
#
# COMPACT_ATOMS: atom_id res chain seq x y z
N MET A 1 -30.06 33.88 25.94
CA MET A 1 -30.46 32.53 25.52
C MET A 1 -30.15 32.43 24.04
N GLU A 2 -29.14 31.65 23.65
CA GLU A 2 -28.99 31.07 22.31
C GLU A 2 -27.76 30.15 22.33
N ARG A 3 -27.99 28.91 22.76
CA ARG A 3 -27.14 27.76 22.47
C ARG A 3 -27.98 26.81 21.64
N GLY A 4 -27.66 26.71 20.36
CA GLY A 4 -28.28 25.71 19.49
C GLY A 4 -27.96 26.03 18.05
N SER A 5 -26.91 25.40 17.49
CA SER A 5 -26.69 25.12 16.06
C SER A 5 -25.24 24.72 15.79
N LEU A 6 -24.72 23.67 16.43
CA LEU A 6 -23.38 23.13 16.12
C LEU A 6 -23.31 21.59 16.08
N SER A 7 -24.38 20.84 16.39
CA SER A 7 -24.31 19.37 16.41
C SER A 7 -24.60 18.69 15.06
N ASN A 8 -25.18 19.37 14.07
CA ASN A 8 -25.69 18.68 12.88
C ASN A 8 -24.66 18.48 11.74
N ASN A 9 -23.40 18.88 11.91
CA ASN A 9 -22.36 18.73 10.88
C ASN A 9 -21.31 17.64 11.15
N LEU A 10 -21.25 17.06 12.36
CA LEU A 10 -20.35 15.93 12.64
C LEU A 10 -20.95 14.58 12.18
N ASP A 11 -22.28 14.42 12.26
CA ASP A 11 -22.94 13.16 11.93
C ASP A 11 -22.93 12.86 10.41
N ASN A 12 -22.84 13.89 9.58
CA ASN A 12 -22.80 13.73 8.12
C ASN A 12 -21.41 13.34 7.59
N VAL A 13 -20.34 13.61 8.36
CA VAL A 13 -18.97 13.18 8.03
C VAL A 13 -18.73 11.74 8.50
N GLY A 14 -19.28 11.36 9.66
CA GLY A 14 -19.25 9.99 10.17
C GLY A 14 -19.98 8.98 9.26
N ASN A 15 -21.16 9.36 8.74
CA ASN A 15 -21.92 8.49 7.83
C ASN A 15 -21.25 8.28 6.46
N LYS A 16 -20.48 9.27 5.96
CA LYS A 16 -19.77 9.15 4.68
C LYS A 16 -18.54 8.25 4.76
N LEU A 17 -17.89 8.20 5.93
CA LEU A 17 -16.78 7.27 6.21
C LEU A 17 -17.31 5.83 6.38
N ASN A 18 -18.42 5.66 7.10
CA ASN A 18 -19.03 4.35 7.33
C ASN A 18 -19.51 3.67 6.03
N ILE A 19 -20.15 4.42 5.12
CA ILE A 19 -20.58 3.89 3.81
C ILE A 19 -19.37 3.54 2.94
N SER A 20 -18.27 4.29 3.03
CA SER A 20 -17.05 3.98 2.29
C SER A 20 -16.32 2.77 2.85
N GLU A 21 -16.36 2.55 4.16
CA GLU A 21 -15.74 1.41 4.84
C GLU A 21 -16.54 0.12 4.58
N GLU A 22 -17.87 0.18 4.68
CA GLU A 22 -18.76 -0.94 4.34
C GLU A 22 -18.68 -1.30 2.84
N TYR A 23 -18.64 -0.30 1.96
CA TYR A 23 -18.44 -0.51 0.52
C TYR A 23 -17.07 -1.12 0.20
N THR A 24 -16.04 -0.71 0.94
CA THR A 24 -14.68 -1.24 0.81
C THR A 24 -14.60 -2.69 1.28
N GLU A 25 -15.19 -3.01 2.43
CA GLU A 25 -15.31 -4.37 2.96
C GLU A 25 -16.03 -5.32 1.99
N VAL A 26 -17.11 -4.86 1.34
CA VAL A 26 -17.83 -5.65 0.33
C VAL A 26 -16.96 -5.91 -0.91
N ILE A 27 -16.18 -4.92 -1.36
CA ILE A 27 -15.24 -5.11 -2.47
C ILE A 27 -14.11 -6.07 -2.09
N CYS A 28 -13.59 -5.99 -0.87
CA CYS A 28 -12.49 -6.83 -0.38
C CYS A 28 -12.91 -8.29 -0.22
N ARG A 29 -14.20 -8.57 0.01
CA ARG A 29 -14.78 -9.90 -0.05
C ARG A 29 -15.06 -10.42 -1.47
N SER A 30 -14.92 -9.57 -2.49
CA SER A 30 -15.22 -9.98 -3.87
C SER A 30 -14.23 -11.00 -4.41
N LYS A 31 -14.72 -11.89 -5.29
CA LYS A 31 -13.87 -12.87 -6.00
C LYS A 31 -12.77 -12.20 -6.82
N SER A 32 -13.07 -11.06 -7.44
CA SER A 32 -12.08 -10.28 -8.20
C SER A 32 -10.94 -9.72 -7.33
N PHE A 33 -11.23 -9.30 -6.09
CA PHE A 33 -10.20 -8.80 -5.16
C PHE A 33 -9.32 -9.94 -4.65
N THR A 34 -9.95 -11.04 -4.24
CA THR A 34 -9.25 -12.23 -3.73
C THR A 34 -8.38 -12.89 -4.82
N ASP A 35 -8.87 -12.98 -6.06
CA ASP A 35 -8.09 -13.45 -7.21
C ASP A 35 -6.90 -12.53 -7.51
N LEU A 36 -7.10 -11.21 -7.50
CA LEU A 36 -6.04 -10.22 -7.74
C LEU A 36 -4.94 -10.31 -6.68
N ARG A 37 -5.33 -10.39 -5.40
CA ARG A 37 -4.41 -10.56 -4.28
C ARG A 37 -3.63 -11.88 -4.39
N SER A 38 -4.32 -12.97 -4.73
CA SER A 38 -3.69 -14.29 -4.91
C SER A 38 -2.67 -14.27 -6.06
N LYS A 39 -3.01 -13.66 -7.20
CA LYS A 39 -2.09 -13.47 -8.33
C LYS A 39 -0.84 -12.68 -7.92
N ALA A 40 -1.02 -11.58 -7.18
CA ALA A 40 0.08 -10.77 -6.69
C ALA A 40 1.01 -11.57 -5.75
N HIS A 41 0.45 -12.33 -4.81
CA HIS A 41 1.22 -13.21 -3.93
C HIS A 41 1.99 -14.31 -4.68
N HIS A 42 1.41 -14.90 -5.74
CA HIS A 42 2.11 -15.89 -6.56
C HIS A 42 3.32 -15.31 -7.29
N VAL A 43 3.20 -14.09 -7.84
CA VAL A 43 4.33 -13.40 -8.49
C VAL A 43 5.42 -13.05 -7.47
N GLN A 44 5.04 -12.70 -6.24
CA GLN A 44 5.98 -12.46 -5.14
C GLN A 44 6.79 -13.72 -4.80
N LEU A 45 6.13 -14.85 -4.57
CA LEU A 45 6.79 -16.14 -4.24
C LEU A 45 7.71 -16.63 -5.38
N ARG A 46 7.33 -16.38 -6.63
CA ARG A 46 8.15 -16.74 -7.79
C ARG A 46 9.39 -15.85 -7.90
N SER A 47 9.27 -14.57 -7.56
CA SER A 47 10.37 -13.61 -7.61
C SER A 47 11.41 -13.88 -6.51
N THR A 48 10.99 -14.24 -5.29
CA THR A 48 11.93 -14.60 -4.21
C THR A 48 12.73 -15.86 -4.51
N ALA A 49 12.14 -16.85 -5.21
CA ALA A 49 12.84 -18.06 -5.65
C ALA A 49 13.87 -17.80 -6.76
N ILE A 50 13.61 -16.83 -7.66
CA ILE A 50 14.51 -16.48 -8.76
C ILE A 50 15.70 -15.63 -8.27
N VAL A 51 15.49 -14.73 -7.30
CA VAL A 51 16.55 -13.89 -6.72
C VAL A 51 17.61 -14.72 -5.99
N SER A 52 17.25 -15.90 -5.46
CA SER A 52 18.23 -16.84 -4.88
C SER A 52 19.14 -17.53 -5.92
N SER A 53 18.89 -17.35 -7.22
CA SER A 53 19.48 -18.20 -8.27
C SER A 53 20.30 -17.47 -9.34
N SER A 54 20.24 -16.14 -9.47
CA SER A 54 20.96 -15.45 -10.57
C SER A 54 21.13 -13.94 -10.37
N SER A 55 22.39 -13.49 -10.51
CA SER A 55 22.82 -12.09 -10.61
C SER A 55 22.89 -11.68 -12.09
N SER A 56 21.79 -11.19 -12.66
CA SER A 56 21.78 -10.33 -13.86
C SER A 56 20.36 -9.90 -14.24
N THR A 57 20.12 -8.58 -14.31
CA THR A 57 19.05 -7.89 -15.07
C THR A 57 17.69 -8.59 -15.19
N ILE A 58 17.09 -8.93 -14.06
CA ILE A 58 15.71 -9.42 -14.00
C ILE A 58 14.76 -8.22 -14.18
N PRO A 59 13.68 -8.30 -14.99
CA PRO A 59 12.65 -7.27 -15.01
C PRO A 59 12.19 -6.99 -13.58
N SER A 60 12.25 -5.73 -13.13
CA SER A 60 11.82 -5.35 -11.78
C SER A 60 10.48 -6.01 -11.45
N TYR A 61 10.34 -6.59 -10.26
CA TYR A 61 9.11 -7.20 -9.74
C TYR A 61 7.87 -6.36 -10.06
N THR A 62 8.03 -5.03 -9.98
CA THR A 62 7.03 -4.02 -10.37
C THR A 62 6.52 -4.17 -11.81
N ASN A 63 7.38 -4.43 -12.80
CA ASN A 63 7.00 -4.60 -14.20
C ASN A 63 6.28 -5.93 -14.47
N ILE A 64 6.68 -7.00 -13.78
CA ILE A 64 6.03 -8.32 -13.90
C ILE A 64 4.65 -8.27 -13.26
N LEU A 65 4.56 -7.70 -12.06
CA LEU A 65 3.31 -7.55 -11.33
C LEU A 65 2.31 -6.67 -12.09
N THR A 66 2.76 -5.55 -12.64
CA THR A 66 1.89 -4.66 -13.42
C THR A 66 1.41 -5.27 -14.72
N GLY A 67 2.27 -5.99 -15.45
CA GLY A 67 1.86 -6.69 -16.65
C GLY A 67 0.81 -7.78 -16.38
N TYR A 68 0.94 -8.50 -15.25
CA TYR A 68 0.04 -9.60 -14.89
C TYR A 68 -1.28 -9.17 -14.23
N LEU A 69 -1.30 -7.99 -13.60
CA LEU A 69 -2.48 -7.49 -12.90
C LEU A 69 -3.32 -6.55 -13.77
N LEU A 70 -2.80 -5.99 -14.86
CA LEU A 70 -3.56 -5.05 -15.70
C LEU A 70 -4.50 -5.73 -16.69
N GLU A 71 -5.75 -5.27 -16.74
CA GLU A 71 -6.74 -5.74 -17.71
C GLU A 71 -7.46 -4.56 -18.39
N PRO A 72 -7.54 -4.50 -19.74
CA PRO A 72 -6.74 -5.28 -20.72
C PRO A 72 -5.24 -4.95 -20.65
N GLU A 73 -4.41 -5.89 -21.08
CA GLU A 73 -2.95 -5.72 -21.14
C GLU A 73 -2.55 -4.54 -22.04
N GLN A 74 -1.43 -3.88 -21.70
CA GLN A 74 -1.03 -2.65 -22.39
C GLN A 74 -0.77 -2.84 -23.89
N HIS A 75 -0.30 -4.02 -24.30
CA HIS A 75 0.01 -4.34 -25.69
C HIS A 75 -1.25 -4.48 -26.58
N ILE A 76 -2.43 -4.71 -26.01
CA ILE A 76 -3.71 -4.84 -26.73
C ILE A 76 -4.23 -3.45 -27.18
N ILE A 77 -3.65 -2.37 -26.64
CA ILE A 77 -4.09 -0.98 -26.88
C ILE A 77 -3.55 -0.42 -28.20
N THR A 78 -2.47 -0.98 -28.75
CA THR A 78 -1.88 -0.50 -30.01
C THR A 78 -2.83 -0.60 -31.20
N ASP A 79 -3.83 -1.49 -31.16
CA ASP A 79 -4.81 -1.65 -32.24
C ASP A 79 -5.96 -0.61 -32.19
N MET A 80 -6.11 0.13 -31.08
CA MET A 80 -7.13 1.18 -30.94
C MET A 80 -6.75 2.51 -31.63
N THR A 81 -5.58 2.56 -32.27
CA THR A 81 -4.92 3.78 -32.80
C THR A 81 -5.47 4.31 -34.14
N LYS A 82 -6.47 3.65 -34.75
CA LYS A 82 -6.85 3.94 -36.15
C LYS A 82 -8.10 4.80 -36.39
N THR A 83 -8.79 5.29 -35.37
CA THR A 83 -10.05 6.02 -35.57
C THR A 83 -10.16 7.21 -34.61
N SER A 84 -10.46 8.43 -35.08
CA SER A 84 -10.90 9.65 -34.33
C SER A 84 -9.87 10.50 -33.52
N LEU A 85 -10.05 11.83 -33.59
CA LEU A 85 -9.22 12.91 -33.00
C LEU A 85 -9.16 12.91 -31.46
N LEU A 86 -10.15 12.32 -30.78
CA LEU A 86 -10.21 12.26 -29.31
C LEU A 86 -9.49 11.04 -28.73
N HIS A 87 -8.99 10.14 -29.58
CA HIS A 87 -8.29 8.93 -29.14
C HIS A 87 -6.96 9.23 -28.45
N HIS A 88 -6.33 10.38 -28.73
CA HIS A 88 -5.12 10.79 -28.00
C HIS A 88 -5.36 10.91 -26.49
N LEU A 89 -6.53 11.38 -26.05
CA LEU A 89 -6.88 11.47 -24.62
C LEU A 89 -7.13 10.09 -24.01
N ILE A 90 -7.67 9.16 -24.79
CA ILE A 90 -7.90 7.79 -24.35
C ILE A 90 -6.57 7.03 -24.26
N ILE A 91 -5.66 7.23 -25.21
CA ILE A 91 -4.28 6.70 -25.16
C ILE A 91 -3.55 7.27 -23.94
N GLU A 92 -3.60 8.59 -23.74
CA GLU A 92 -3.02 9.23 -22.56
C GLU A 92 -3.60 8.67 -21.25
N TYR A 93 -4.92 8.41 -21.20
CA TYR A 93 -5.54 7.73 -20.07
C TYR A 93 -4.95 6.34 -19.83
N PHE A 94 -4.79 5.54 -20.89
CA PHE A 94 -4.23 4.21 -20.77
C PHE A 94 -2.76 4.24 -20.32
N ASP A 95 -1.94 5.12 -20.88
CA ASP A 95 -0.54 5.31 -20.46
C ASP A 95 -0.46 5.80 -19.01
N GLY A 96 -1.29 6.77 -18.64
CA GLY A 96 -1.43 7.23 -17.27
C GLY A 96 -1.76 6.07 -16.33
N SER A 97 -2.82 5.31 -16.63
CA SER A 97 -3.25 4.18 -15.81
C SER A 97 -2.20 3.08 -15.68
N PHE A 98 -1.37 2.87 -16.70
CA PHE A 98 -0.22 1.98 -16.63
C PHE A 98 0.86 2.51 -15.68
N GLU A 99 1.14 3.82 -15.68
CA GLU A 99 2.05 4.42 -14.70
C GLU A 99 1.53 4.33 -13.26
N ALA A 100 0.22 4.56 -13.01
CA ALA A 100 -0.33 4.36 -11.66
C ALA A 100 -0.17 2.92 -11.19
N SER A 101 -0.34 1.96 -12.10
CA SER A 101 -0.15 0.56 -11.77
C SER A 101 1.29 0.26 -11.34
N LYS A 102 2.28 0.89 -11.98
CA LYS A 102 3.70 0.76 -11.60
C LYS A 102 3.96 1.31 -10.21
N LEU A 103 3.37 2.47 -9.90
CA LEU A 103 3.42 3.01 -8.54
C LEU A 103 2.81 2.03 -7.53
N CYS A 104 1.64 1.48 -7.83
CA CYS A 104 0.98 0.49 -6.98
C CYS A 104 1.85 -0.76 -6.77
N GLY A 105 2.50 -1.26 -7.84
CA GLY A 105 3.42 -2.39 -7.74
C GLY A 105 4.66 -2.08 -6.90
N PHE A 106 5.22 -0.88 -7.03
CA PHE A 106 6.32 -0.40 -6.19
C PHE A 106 5.92 -0.31 -4.71
N LEU A 107 4.74 0.22 -4.41
CA LEU A 107 4.23 0.30 -3.04
C LEU A 107 4.01 -1.08 -2.41
N LEU A 108 3.49 -2.06 -3.18
CA LEU A 108 3.36 -3.44 -2.71
C LEU A 108 4.73 -4.07 -2.40
N GLN A 109 5.76 -3.74 -3.18
CA GLN A 109 7.12 -4.18 -2.88
C GLN A 109 7.61 -3.59 -1.55
N ASN A 110 7.42 -2.29 -1.32
CA ASN A 110 7.80 -1.63 -0.06
C ASN A 110 7.06 -2.23 1.15
N ILE A 111 5.78 -2.59 0.99
CA ILE A 111 5.01 -3.30 2.01
C ILE A 111 5.67 -4.63 2.34
N HIS A 112 6.07 -5.39 1.32
CA HIS A 112 6.72 -6.68 1.52
C HIS A 112 8.06 -6.52 2.25
N GLU A 113 8.92 -5.61 1.78
CA GLU A 113 10.20 -5.31 2.43
C GLU A 113 10.00 -4.86 3.88
N THR A 114 8.98 -4.02 4.15
CA THR A 114 8.65 -3.59 5.51
C THR A 114 8.26 -4.77 6.40
N ARG A 115 7.41 -5.70 5.90
CA ARG A 115 7.03 -6.90 6.65
C ARG A 115 8.22 -7.80 6.95
N VAL A 116 9.13 -7.97 5.98
CA VAL A 116 10.37 -8.73 6.16
C VAL A 116 11.27 -8.08 7.21
N ASN A 117 11.50 -6.76 7.10
CA ASN A 117 12.33 -6.01 8.04
C ASN A 117 11.74 -6.02 9.46
N TYR A 118 10.41 -5.92 9.57
CA TYR A 118 9.71 -5.94 10.85
C TYR A 118 9.81 -7.28 11.58
N SER A 119 10.12 -8.38 10.87
CA SER A 119 10.37 -9.68 11.51
C SER A 119 11.53 -9.65 12.51
N ALA A 120 12.51 -8.74 12.33
CA ALA A 120 13.59 -8.51 13.30
C ALA A 120 13.03 -7.96 14.62
N ILE A 121 12.14 -6.96 14.57
CA ILE A 121 11.45 -6.42 15.76
C ILE A 121 10.61 -7.51 16.43
N GLN A 122 9.88 -8.33 15.67
CA GLN A 122 9.09 -9.43 16.22
C GLN A 122 9.97 -10.44 16.97
N ARG A 123 11.18 -10.69 16.45
CA ARG A 123 12.18 -11.53 17.12
C ARG A 123 12.69 -10.87 18.40
N VAL A 124 12.97 -9.57 18.41
CA VAL A 124 13.32 -8.81 19.62
C VAL A 124 12.22 -8.95 20.68
N ILE A 125 10.95 -8.68 20.33
CA ILE A 125 9.81 -8.83 21.24
C ILE A 125 9.74 -10.25 21.81
N ARG A 126 9.92 -11.28 20.97
CA ARG A 126 9.90 -12.69 21.38
C ARG A 126 11.06 -13.04 22.32
N LEU A 127 12.28 -12.59 22.02
CA LEU A 127 13.46 -12.85 22.84
C LEU A 127 13.35 -12.15 24.20
N THR A 128 12.87 -10.90 24.24
CA THR A 128 12.68 -10.16 25.49
C THR A 128 11.62 -10.79 26.39
N LYS A 129 10.54 -11.36 25.83
CA LYS A 129 9.56 -12.16 26.61
C LYS A 129 10.24 -13.33 27.35
N ARG A 130 11.17 -14.03 26.70
CA ARG A 130 11.92 -15.13 27.33
C ARG A 130 12.82 -14.65 28.47
N VAL A 131 13.45 -13.48 28.33
CA VAL A 131 14.21 -12.84 29.43
C VAL A 131 13.31 -12.59 30.64
N VAL A 132 12.09 -12.10 30.44
CA VAL A 132 11.15 -11.80 31.53
C VAL A 132 10.64 -13.07 32.21
N VAL A 133 10.25 -14.10 31.46
CA VAL A 133 9.77 -15.37 32.02
C VAL A 133 10.82 -16.02 32.92
N VAL A 134 12.08 -16.05 32.47
CA VAL A 134 13.21 -16.60 33.25
C VAL A 134 13.44 -15.82 34.55
N ASN A 135 13.12 -14.52 34.60
CA ASN A 135 13.24 -13.74 35.85
C ASN A 135 12.06 -13.98 36.81
N ASN A 136 10.86 -14.30 36.32
CA ASN A 136 9.65 -14.46 37.15
C ASN A 136 9.50 -15.87 37.75
N SER A 137 10.02 -16.91 37.09
CA SER A 137 10.04 -18.29 37.61
C SER A 137 10.94 -18.47 38.85
N ASN A 138 11.73 -17.46 39.21
CA ASN A 138 12.69 -17.53 40.31
C ASN A 138 12.19 -16.87 41.59
N ASN A 139 10.95 -16.38 41.61
CA ASN A 139 10.35 -15.78 42.81
C ASN A 139 9.43 -16.75 43.58
N SER A 140 9.42 -18.05 43.24
CA SER A 140 8.49 -19.02 43.86
C SER A 140 9.04 -20.45 44.03
N PHE A 141 10.35 -20.65 44.22
CA PHE A 141 10.87 -21.99 44.52
C PHE A 141 11.41 -22.03 45.95
N ASP A 142 10.51 -22.40 46.86
CA ASP A 142 10.87 -22.90 48.19
C ASP A 142 11.59 -24.25 48.04
N ASP A 143 12.65 -24.33 48.83
CA ASP A 143 13.52 -25.43 49.22
C ASP A 143 13.44 -26.83 48.57
N HIS A 144 14.66 -27.35 48.41
CA HIS A 144 15.07 -28.75 48.25
C HIS A 144 15.05 -29.42 46.86
N ASP A 145 16.29 -29.79 46.51
CA ASP A 145 16.75 -30.88 45.66
C ASP A 145 16.80 -30.69 44.13
N ASN A 146 18.06 -30.42 43.73
CA ASN A 146 18.79 -31.01 42.62
C ASN A 146 18.75 -30.35 41.22
N ILE A 147 20.00 -30.00 40.82
CA ILE A 147 20.49 -29.54 39.52
C ILE A 147 20.16 -28.08 39.19
N ILE A 148 20.71 -27.17 40.01
CA ILE A 148 20.92 -25.77 39.62
C ILE A 148 21.93 -25.76 38.46
N PRO A 149 21.58 -25.25 37.25
CA PRO A 149 22.59 -24.90 36.26
C PRO A 149 23.52 -23.90 36.92
N SER A 150 24.81 -24.21 37.02
CA SER A 150 25.79 -23.43 37.78
C SER A 150 25.61 -21.92 37.53
N TYR A 151 25.77 -21.11 38.59
CA TYR A 151 25.58 -19.66 38.58
C TYR A 151 26.26 -18.97 37.36
N SER A 152 27.39 -19.51 36.88
CA SER A 152 28.08 -19.09 35.66
C SER A 152 27.33 -19.42 34.36
N THR A 153 26.77 -20.63 34.20
CA THR A 153 25.93 -21.03 33.05
C THR A 153 24.67 -20.15 32.93
N TYR A 154 24.06 -19.81 34.07
CA TYR A 154 22.86 -19.00 34.14
C TYR A 154 23.14 -17.51 33.80
N HIS A 155 24.20 -16.94 34.37
CA HIS A 155 24.62 -15.56 34.07
C HIS A 155 25.09 -15.41 32.62
N PHE A 156 25.79 -16.44 32.09
CA PHE A 156 26.21 -16.51 30.69
C PHE A 156 25.01 -16.54 29.73
N SER A 157 23.98 -17.33 30.01
CA SER A 157 22.74 -17.41 29.20
C SER A 157 21.98 -16.08 29.13
N LYS A 158 21.89 -15.34 30.25
CA LYS A 158 21.24 -14.03 30.29
C LYS A 158 22.01 -12.97 29.51
N HIS A 159 23.34 -12.96 29.62
CA HIS A 159 24.22 -12.10 28.82
C HIS A 159 24.15 -12.44 27.33
N GLN A 160 24.12 -13.74 26.98
CA GLN A 160 23.99 -14.19 25.61
C GLN A 160 22.65 -13.79 24.98
N LEU A 161 21.55 -13.88 25.74
CA LEU A 161 20.23 -13.48 25.26
C LEU A 161 20.13 -11.97 25.06
N ALA A 162 20.69 -11.17 25.98
CA ALA A 162 20.78 -9.72 25.81
C ALA A 162 21.63 -9.35 24.59
N TYR A 163 22.79 -10.00 24.42
CA TYR A 163 23.65 -9.82 23.25
C TYR A 163 22.90 -10.11 21.94
N ASN A 164 22.21 -11.25 21.85
CA ASN A 164 21.41 -11.60 20.67
C ASN A 164 20.35 -10.55 20.35
N ILE A 165 19.71 -9.96 21.37
CA ILE A 165 18.73 -8.90 21.18
C ILE A 165 19.38 -7.62 20.64
N PHE A 166 20.53 -7.20 21.19
CA PHE A 166 21.26 -6.04 20.69
C PHE A 166 21.73 -6.23 19.25
N MET A 167 22.17 -7.43 18.87
CA MET A 167 22.55 -7.74 17.50
C MET A 167 21.35 -7.64 16.54
N GLU A 168 20.14 -8.00 16.99
CA GLU A 168 18.92 -7.80 16.19
C GLU A 168 18.46 -6.36 16.08
N LEU A 169 18.67 -5.56 17.13
CA LEU A 169 18.42 -4.13 17.04
C LEU A 169 19.41 -3.46 16.10
N LEU A 170 20.69 -3.84 16.16
CA LEU A 170 21.72 -3.38 15.24
C LEU A 170 21.38 -3.72 13.78
N SER A 171 21.04 -4.97 13.51
CA SER A 171 20.65 -5.39 12.16
C SER A 171 19.44 -4.60 11.67
N PHE A 172 18.44 -4.37 12.52
CA PHE A 172 17.27 -3.57 12.18
C PHE A 172 17.59 -2.09 11.89
N ILE A 173 18.50 -1.47 12.64
CA ILE A 173 18.93 -0.09 12.41
C ILE A 173 19.64 0.06 11.06
N GLU A 174 20.44 -0.93 10.67
CA GLU A 174 21.19 -0.95 9.42
C GLU A 174 20.31 -1.15 8.18
N LEU A 175 19.12 -1.75 8.34
CA LEU A 175 18.17 -1.91 7.23
C LEU A 175 17.72 -0.55 6.69
N SER A 176 17.79 -0.38 5.37
CA SER A 176 17.20 0.78 4.71
C SER A 176 15.71 0.81 4.94
N ASN A 177 15.16 2.00 5.19
CA ASN A 177 13.72 2.17 5.26
C ASN A 177 13.14 2.03 3.83
N PRO A 178 12.27 1.04 3.56
CA PRO A 178 11.71 0.82 2.22
C PRO A 178 10.97 2.07 1.70
N TRP A 179 10.43 2.87 2.61
CA TRP A 179 9.70 4.10 2.33
C TRP A 179 10.60 5.32 2.09
N ALA A 180 11.92 5.22 2.31
CA ALA A 180 12.87 6.33 2.17
C ALA A 180 13.53 6.42 0.78
N SER A 181 13.48 5.35 -0.03
CA SER A 181 14.27 5.17 -1.26
C SER A 181 13.94 6.12 -2.43
N THR A 182 12.86 6.89 -2.33
CA THR A 182 12.55 8.00 -3.25
C THR A 182 11.91 9.07 -2.40
N ASN A 183 12.31 10.33 -2.51
CA ASN A 183 11.70 11.45 -1.79
C ASN A 183 10.17 11.40 -2.02
N PRO A 184 9.37 10.80 -1.11
CA PRO A 184 8.06 10.27 -1.49
C PRO A 184 7.12 11.42 -1.82
N ILE A 185 7.33 12.52 -1.09
CA ILE A 185 6.63 13.79 -1.22
C ILE A 185 6.80 14.38 -2.63
N LEU A 186 8.02 14.34 -3.19
CA LEU A 186 8.28 14.84 -4.54
C LEU A 186 7.62 13.97 -5.61
N ASN A 187 7.60 12.65 -5.43
CA ASN A 187 7.00 11.73 -6.39
C ASN A 187 5.45 11.80 -6.36
N PHE A 188 4.83 11.76 -5.17
CA PHE A 188 3.37 11.89 -5.05
C PHE A 188 2.87 13.26 -5.54
N THR A 189 3.62 14.34 -5.30
CA THR A 189 3.26 15.68 -5.79
C THR A 189 3.26 15.73 -7.33
N LEU A 190 4.29 15.20 -7.97
CA LEU A 190 4.39 15.16 -9.42
C LEU A 190 3.29 14.29 -10.04
N ILE A 191 3.07 13.09 -9.49
CA ILE A 191 2.01 12.18 -9.95
C ILE A 191 0.64 12.85 -9.77
N ARG A 192 0.37 13.45 -8.62
CA ARG A 192 -0.89 14.18 -8.36
C ARG A 192 -1.10 15.28 -9.40
N TYR A 193 -0.08 16.08 -9.70
CA TYR A 193 -0.18 17.14 -10.72
C TYR A 193 -0.52 16.56 -12.09
N LYS A 194 0.16 15.50 -12.52
CA LYS A 194 -0.10 14.81 -13.79
C LYS A 194 -1.54 14.30 -13.87
N TYR A 195 -2.01 13.63 -12.83
CA TYR A 195 -3.36 13.07 -12.75
C TYR A 195 -4.44 14.16 -12.73
N LYS A 196 -4.20 15.26 -12.02
CA LYS A 196 -5.09 16.44 -12.02
C LYS A 196 -5.20 17.06 -13.41
N SER A 197 -4.07 17.22 -14.09
CA SER A 197 -4.02 17.77 -15.45
C SER A 197 -4.79 16.89 -16.45
N MET A 198 -4.54 15.57 -16.42
CA MET A 198 -5.23 14.59 -17.24
C MET A 198 -6.74 14.58 -16.96
N LEU A 199 -7.14 14.62 -15.69
CA LEU A 199 -8.55 14.69 -15.28
C LEU A 199 -9.26 15.92 -15.86
N ASN A 200 -8.62 17.09 -15.77
CA ASN A 200 -9.18 18.32 -16.32
C ASN A 200 -9.41 18.21 -17.83
N ARG A 201 -8.42 17.70 -18.58
CA ARG A 201 -8.52 17.52 -20.03
C ARG A 201 -9.61 16.54 -20.44
N LEU A 202 -9.69 15.38 -19.75
CA LEU A 202 -10.74 14.39 -19.98
C LEU A 202 -12.13 14.94 -19.66
N THR A 203 -12.27 15.71 -18.58
CA THR A 203 -13.54 16.31 -18.16
C THR A 203 -14.03 17.35 -19.17
N VAL A 204 -13.16 18.25 -19.62
CA VAL A 204 -13.50 19.26 -20.64
C VAL A 204 -13.92 18.59 -21.96
N ALA A 205 -13.18 17.56 -22.40
CA ALA A 205 -13.51 16.82 -23.60
C ALA A 205 -14.85 16.07 -23.48
N ARG A 206 -15.08 15.41 -22.35
CA ARG A 206 -16.35 14.73 -22.04
C ARG A 206 -17.53 15.71 -22.12
N ASP A 207 -17.43 16.86 -21.46
CA ASP A 207 -18.51 17.84 -21.40
C ASP A 207 -18.82 18.46 -22.78
N LYS A 208 -17.77 18.70 -23.58
CA LYS A 208 -17.94 19.13 -24.97
C LYS A 208 -18.67 18.07 -25.79
N MET A 209 -18.27 16.80 -25.69
CA MET A 209 -18.91 15.69 -26.38
C MET A 209 -20.35 15.47 -25.92
N GLU A 210 -20.64 15.64 -24.63
CA GLU A 210 -22.00 15.53 -24.09
C GLU A 210 -22.92 16.58 -24.72
N LYS A 211 -22.46 17.83 -24.81
CA LYS A 211 -23.19 18.91 -25.49
C LYS A 211 -23.44 18.60 -26.96
N MET A 212 -22.43 18.09 -27.68
CA MET A 212 -22.57 17.70 -29.09
C MET A 212 -23.57 16.55 -29.27
N VAL A 213 -23.51 15.52 -28.43
CA VAL A 213 -24.46 14.40 -28.46
C VAL A 213 -25.89 14.86 -28.16
N LYS A 214 -26.08 15.78 -27.20
CA LYS A 214 -27.38 16.39 -26.90
C LYS A 214 -27.91 17.19 -28.10
N PHE A 215 -27.06 18.01 -28.73
CA PHE A 215 -27.42 18.77 -29.93
C PHE A 215 -27.83 17.87 -31.10
N MET A 216 -27.06 16.82 -31.39
CA MET A 216 -27.40 15.87 -32.47
C MET A 216 -28.74 15.17 -32.22
N ARG A 217 -29.03 14.79 -30.96
CA ARG A 217 -30.33 14.22 -30.59
C ARG A 217 -31.47 15.20 -30.87
N LEU A 218 -31.30 16.48 -30.56
CA LEU A 218 -32.30 17.52 -30.85
C LEU A 218 -32.54 17.66 -32.36
N MET A 219 -31.46 17.59 -33.15
CA MET A 219 -31.52 17.65 -34.62
C MET A 219 -31.93 16.32 -35.28
N ARG A 220 -32.32 15.30 -34.48
CA ARG A 220 -32.69 13.94 -34.92
C ARG A 220 -31.59 13.21 -35.73
N PHE A 221 -30.33 13.64 -35.61
CA PHE A 221 -29.18 12.92 -36.15
C PHE A 221 -28.72 11.85 -35.14
N TYR A 222 -28.48 10.64 -35.64
CA TYR A 222 -27.99 9.53 -34.82
C TYR A 222 -26.56 9.17 -35.20
N ASP A 223 -25.60 9.61 -34.39
CA ASP A 223 -24.21 9.19 -34.52
C ASP A 223 -23.82 8.25 -33.36
N VAL A 224 -23.64 6.97 -33.69
CA VAL A 224 -23.17 5.93 -32.77
C VAL A 224 -21.73 6.20 -32.33
N SER A 225 -20.88 6.67 -33.23
CA SER A 225 -19.45 6.91 -32.99
C SER A 225 -19.26 7.97 -31.91
N MET A 226 -19.96 9.10 -32.01
CA MET A 226 -19.90 10.15 -30.98
C MET A 226 -20.38 9.68 -29.61
N ARG A 227 -21.40 8.82 -29.56
CA ARG A 227 -21.86 8.24 -28.29
C ARG A 227 -20.82 7.30 -27.68
N ARG A 228 -20.12 6.51 -28.50
CA ARG A 228 -19.02 5.64 -28.05
C ARG A 228 -17.90 6.46 -27.44
N VAL A 229 -17.42 7.48 -28.16
CA VAL A 229 -16.35 8.38 -27.66
C VAL A 229 -16.75 9.08 -26.37
N HIS A 230 -17.99 9.58 -26.27
CA HIS A 230 -18.50 10.18 -25.03
C HIS A 230 -18.45 9.20 -23.86
N LYS A 231 -18.91 7.95 -24.05
CA LYS A 231 -18.86 6.93 -22.99
C LYS A 231 -17.42 6.57 -22.58
N GLN A 232 -16.48 6.55 -23.53
CA GLN A 232 -15.06 6.31 -23.24
C GLN A 232 -14.47 7.43 -22.40
N LEU A 233 -14.70 8.68 -22.78
CA LEU A 233 -14.24 9.85 -22.03
C LEU A 233 -14.84 9.88 -20.61
N ASP A 234 -16.12 9.52 -20.46
CA ASP A 234 -16.76 9.43 -19.15
C ASP A 234 -16.15 8.32 -18.27
N ALA A 235 -15.92 7.12 -18.83
CA ALA A 235 -15.28 6.02 -18.11
C ALA A 235 -13.84 6.35 -17.70
N ALA A 236 -13.06 6.95 -18.61
CA ALA A 236 -11.69 7.40 -18.35
C ALA A 236 -11.66 8.49 -17.27
N ALA A 237 -12.48 9.54 -17.39
CA ALA A 237 -12.54 10.63 -16.42
C ALA A 237 -12.91 10.13 -15.02
N LYS A 238 -13.90 9.22 -14.91
CA LYS A 238 -14.26 8.58 -13.63
C LYS A 238 -13.11 7.76 -13.06
N GLY A 239 -12.40 6.99 -13.89
CA GLY A 239 -11.23 6.24 -13.48
C GLY A 239 -10.12 7.14 -12.92
N VAL A 240 -9.75 8.19 -13.66
CA VAL A 240 -8.71 9.14 -13.22
C VAL A 240 -9.12 9.88 -11.95
N TYR A 241 -10.39 10.26 -11.81
CA TYR A 241 -10.88 10.92 -10.59
C TYR A 241 -10.72 10.05 -9.35
N ILE A 242 -11.07 8.76 -9.45
CA ILE A 242 -10.93 7.82 -8.33
C ILE A 242 -9.45 7.65 -7.98
N LEU A 243 -8.59 7.44 -8.99
CA LEU A 243 -7.14 7.32 -8.76
C LEU A 243 -6.55 8.58 -8.12
N TYR A 244 -6.92 9.75 -8.63
CA TYR A 244 -6.49 11.04 -8.09
C TYR A 244 -6.84 11.18 -6.60
N ARG A 245 -8.05 10.76 -6.20
CA ARG A 245 -8.49 10.79 -4.81
C ARG A 245 -7.80 9.75 -3.94
N ASP A 246 -7.62 8.54 -4.47
CA ASP A 246 -7.01 7.44 -3.73
C ASP A 246 -5.51 7.71 -3.45
N LEU A 247 -4.83 8.46 -4.33
CA LEU A 247 -3.44 8.92 -4.13
C LEU A 247 -3.26 9.70 -2.82
N ASP A 248 -4.22 10.54 -2.42
CA ASP A 248 -4.11 11.30 -1.16
C ASP A 248 -4.12 10.38 0.07
N THR A 249 -4.94 9.33 0.02
CA THR A 249 -5.01 8.33 1.09
C THR A 249 -3.75 7.49 1.15
N ILE A 250 -3.27 7.04 -0.02
CA ILE A 250 -2.03 6.25 -0.15
C ILE A 250 -0.82 7.06 0.31
N GLU A 251 -0.70 8.33 -0.08
CA GLU A 251 0.40 9.21 0.37
C GLU A 251 0.38 9.38 1.88
N ARG A 252 -0.80 9.64 2.46
CA ARG A 252 -0.94 9.81 3.91
C ARG A 252 -0.53 8.56 4.69
N LEU A 253 -0.93 7.38 4.24
CA LEU A 253 -0.57 6.11 4.87
C LEU A 253 0.93 5.82 4.70
N THR A 254 1.47 6.05 3.51
CA THR A 254 2.91 5.90 3.22
C THR A 254 3.78 6.78 4.14
N ARG A 255 3.39 8.05 4.34
CA ARG A 255 4.09 8.96 5.27
C ARG A 255 4.04 8.45 6.71
N ARG A 256 2.88 7.99 7.19
CA ARG A 256 2.76 7.43 8.54
C ARG A 256 3.66 6.21 8.75
N LEU A 257 3.71 5.31 7.77
CA LEU A 257 4.58 4.13 7.84
C LEU A 257 6.07 4.50 7.82
N HIS A 258 6.44 5.49 6.99
CA HIS A 258 7.80 6.03 6.98
C HIS A 258 8.19 6.56 8.37
N ASP A 259 7.36 7.44 8.94
CA ASP A 259 7.65 8.11 10.21
C ASP A 259 7.71 7.10 11.38
N GLU A 260 6.83 6.10 11.38
CA GLU A 260 6.83 5.03 12.39
C GLU A 260 8.09 4.15 12.30
N VAL A 261 8.54 3.79 11.08
CA VAL A 261 9.78 3.03 10.91
C VAL A 261 10.99 3.83 11.37
N GLU A 262 11.08 5.12 11.02
CA GLU A 262 12.18 5.98 11.47
C GLU A 262 12.17 6.17 13.00
N HIS A 263 10.97 6.33 13.60
CA HIS A 263 10.81 6.40 15.05
C HIS A 263 11.32 5.12 15.73
N GLN A 264 10.91 3.94 15.25
CA GLN A 264 11.36 2.66 15.78
C GLN A 264 12.87 2.48 15.65
N LYS A 265 13.46 2.91 14.54
CA LYS A 265 14.92 2.90 14.33
C LYS A 265 15.64 3.83 15.30
N ALA A 266 15.10 5.03 15.56
CA ALA A 266 15.67 5.97 16.52
C ALA A 266 15.69 5.41 17.94
N ILE A 267 14.60 4.76 18.37
CA ILE A 267 14.51 4.12 19.69
C ILE A 267 15.46 2.92 19.80
N ALA A 268 15.53 2.09 18.75
CA ALA A 268 16.48 0.99 18.69
C ALA A 268 17.92 1.51 18.83
N ALA A 269 18.27 2.59 18.13
CA ALA A 269 19.59 3.20 18.20
C ALA A 269 19.92 3.73 19.59
N LEU A 270 18.97 4.39 20.27
CA LEU A 270 19.14 4.83 21.66
C LEU A 270 19.40 3.64 22.61
N CYS A 271 18.67 2.54 22.44
CA CYS A 271 18.86 1.33 23.23
C CYS A 271 20.26 0.73 23.04
N VAL A 272 20.71 0.60 21.79
CA VAL A 272 22.02 0.04 21.45
C VAL A 272 23.16 0.93 21.96
N LYS A 273 23.00 2.26 21.94
CA LYS A 273 24.00 3.21 22.43
C LYS A 273 24.20 3.10 23.94
N ASN A 274 23.10 3.00 24.71
CA ASN A 274 23.16 2.98 26.17
C ASN A 274 23.52 1.60 26.73
N LYS A 275 23.22 0.51 26.01
CA LYS A 275 23.51 -0.89 26.40
C LYS A 275 22.92 -1.33 27.75
N GLU A 276 22.02 -0.55 28.33
CA GLU A 276 21.36 -0.88 29.60
C GLU A 276 20.18 -1.82 29.39
N VAL A 277 20.15 -2.91 30.17
CA VAL A 277 19.06 -3.90 30.12
C VAL A 277 17.71 -3.30 30.51
N ILE A 278 17.70 -2.24 31.33
CA ILE A 278 16.48 -1.53 31.73
C ILE A 278 15.87 -0.83 30.50
N ILE A 279 16.68 -0.11 29.74
CA ILE A 279 16.26 0.57 28.50
C ILE A 279 15.78 -0.45 27.47
N LEU A 280 16.46 -1.59 27.36
CA LEU A 280 16.04 -2.67 26.47
C LEU A 280 14.62 -3.20 26.77
N LYS A 281 14.27 -3.34 28.05
CA LYS A 281 12.91 -3.76 28.45
C LYS A 281 11.86 -2.74 28.03
N GLU A 282 12.17 -1.46 28.16
CA GLU A 282 11.26 -0.37 27.81
C GLU A 282 11.06 -0.27 26.29
N VAL A 283 12.15 -0.35 25.51
CA VAL A 283 12.08 -0.39 24.04
C VAL A 283 11.26 -1.58 23.54
N ALA A 284 11.46 -2.77 24.12
CA ALA A 284 10.66 -3.94 23.77
C ALA A 284 9.18 -3.80 24.16
N ARG A 285 8.88 -3.08 25.25
CA ARG A 285 7.50 -2.75 25.65
C ARG A 285 6.87 -1.81 24.63
N GLU A 286 7.57 -0.77 24.22
CA GLU A 286 7.11 0.17 23.19
C GLU A 286 6.82 -0.54 21.86
N PHE A 287 7.76 -1.33 21.34
CA PHE A 287 7.53 -2.11 20.11
C PHE A 287 6.31 -3.01 20.20
N LYS A 288 6.10 -3.68 21.35
CA LYS A 288 4.92 -4.53 21.56
C LYS A 288 3.62 -3.73 21.60
N MET A 289 3.61 -2.52 22.16
CA MET A 289 2.41 -1.68 22.21
C MET A 289 2.01 -1.15 20.84
N HIS A 290 2.99 -0.83 19.98
CA HIS A 290 2.73 -0.26 18.66
C HIS A 290 2.59 -1.32 17.54
N GLU A 291 2.99 -2.58 17.78
CA GLU A 291 2.98 -3.66 16.78
C GLU A 291 1.63 -3.86 16.07
N SER A 292 0.54 -4.00 16.82
CA SER A 292 -0.77 -4.26 16.22
C SER A 292 -1.27 -3.08 15.37
N CYS A 293 -1.05 -1.85 15.84
CA CYS A 293 -1.41 -0.64 15.11
C CYS A 293 -0.60 -0.52 13.82
N PHE A 294 0.71 -0.75 13.89
CA PHE A 294 1.60 -0.68 12.73
C PHE A 294 1.25 -1.72 11.66
N LEU A 295 1.05 -2.98 12.07
CA LEU A 295 0.65 -4.04 11.15
C LEU A 295 -0.72 -3.78 10.52
N LYS A 296 -1.65 -3.18 11.28
CA LYS A 296 -2.95 -2.75 10.74
C LYS A 296 -2.77 -1.67 9.67
N GLN A 297 -1.94 -0.66 9.90
CA GLN A 297 -1.66 0.39 8.91
C GLN A 297 -1.04 -0.16 7.62
N ILE A 298 -0.15 -1.16 7.73
CA ILE A 298 0.40 -1.87 6.55
C ILE A 298 -0.73 -2.58 5.79
N GLY A 299 -1.65 -3.24 6.50
CA GLY A 299 -2.81 -3.89 5.91
C GLY A 299 -3.76 -2.92 5.20
N GLU A 300 -4.09 -1.80 5.85
CA GLU A 300 -4.93 -0.72 5.29
C GLU A 300 -4.31 -0.17 3.99
N LEU A 301 -3.00 0.07 3.97
CA LEU A 301 -2.32 0.53 2.75
C LEU A 301 -2.35 -0.53 1.64
N GLU A 302 -2.07 -1.80 1.97
CA GLU A 302 -2.12 -2.91 1.01
C GLU A 302 -3.51 -3.01 0.36
N GLU A 303 -4.57 -2.88 1.17
CA GLU A 303 -5.95 -2.89 0.71
C GLU A 303 -6.26 -1.74 -0.24
N HIS A 304 -5.91 -0.50 0.12
CA HIS A 304 -6.10 0.65 -0.76
C HIS A 304 -5.37 0.51 -2.09
N ILE A 305 -4.18 -0.13 -2.10
CA ILE A 305 -3.46 -0.40 -3.34
C ILE A 305 -4.20 -1.41 -4.22
N TYR A 306 -4.76 -2.49 -3.66
CA TYR A 306 -5.56 -3.44 -4.42
C TYR A 306 -6.86 -2.83 -4.95
N LEU A 307 -7.52 -1.96 -4.18
CA LEU A 307 -8.70 -1.21 -4.65
C LEU A 307 -8.35 -0.27 -5.82
N CYS A 308 -7.17 0.35 -5.77
CA CYS A 308 -6.64 1.17 -6.86
C CYS A 308 -6.48 0.34 -8.14
N PHE A 309 -5.85 -0.84 -8.06
CA PHE A 309 -5.74 -1.77 -9.20
C PHE A 309 -7.11 -2.20 -9.76
N LEU A 310 -8.06 -2.55 -8.89
CA LEU A 310 -9.41 -2.93 -9.33
C LEU A 310 -10.10 -1.79 -10.08
N THR A 311 -9.96 -0.57 -9.58
CA THR A 311 -10.49 0.63 -10.23
C THR A 311 -9.85 0.83 -11.60
N ILE A 312 -8.52 0.73 -11.70
CA ILE A 312 -7.78 0.80 -12.96
C ILE A 312 -8.34 -0.21 -13.95
N ASN A 313 -8.42 -1.48 -13.58
CA ASN A 313 -8.88 -2.55 -14.46
C ASN A 313 -10.35 -2.39 -14.86
N ARG A 314 -11.20 -1.91 -13.96
CA ARG A 314 -12.61 -1.66 -14.26
C ARG A 314 -12.75 -0.54 -15.29
N SER A 315 -12.06 0.57 -15.09
CA SER A 315 -12.12 1.72 -16.01
C SER A 315 -11.47 1.41 -17.35
N ARG A 316 -10.33 0.71 -17.37
CA ARG A 316 -9.67 0.27 -18.61
C ARG A 316 -10.55 -0.68 -19.43
N ARG A 317 -11.19 -1.68 -18.79
CA ARG A 317 -12.15 -2.57 -19.46
C ARG A 317 -13.37 -1.82 -19.99
N ALA A 318 -13.91 -0.86 -19.21
CA ALA A 318 -15.02 -0.03 -19.67
C ALA A 318 -14.63 0.80 -20.90
N CYS A 319 -13.43 1.39 -20.94
CA CYS A 319 -12.93 2.11 -22.11
C CYS A 319 -12.73 1.20 -23.34
N TYR A 320 -12.22 -0.02 -23.11
CA TYR A 320 -11.92 -0.98 -24.18
C TYR A 320 -13.17 -1.59 -24.82
N THR A 321 -14.10 -2.08 -23.99
CA THR A 321 -15.32 -2.77 -24.45
C THR A 321 -16.26 -1.90 -25.30
N ILE A 322 -16.13 -0.58 -25.21
CA ILE A 322 -16.87 0.37 -26.05
C ILE A 322 -16.38 0.34 -27.52
N ASN A 323 -15.19 -0.18 -27.82
CA ASN A 323 -14.72 -0.38 -29.19
C ASN A 323 -15.22 -1.67 -29.85
N SER A 324 -15.61 -2.68 -29.06
CA SER A 324 -16.04 -4.00 -29.55
C SER A 324 -17.55 -4.12 -29.83
N ILE A 325 -18.33 -3.06 -29.55
CA ILE A 325 -19.79 -2.98 -29.78
C ILE A 325 -20.02 -1.86 -30.77
#